data_AF-A0A3M7QM46-F1
#
_entry.id   AF-A0A3M7QM46-F1
#
_cell.length_a   1.000
_cell.length_b   1.000
_cell.length_c   1.000
_cell.angle_alpha   90.00
_cell.angle_beta   90.00
_cell.angle_gamma   90.00
#
_symmetry.space_group_name_H-M   'P 1'
#
loop_
_entity.id
_entity.type
_entity.pdbx_description
1 polymer ?
#
loop_
_entity_poly.entity_id
_entity_poly.type
_entity_poly.pdbx_seq_one_letter_code
_entity_poly.pdbx_strand_id
1 'polypeptide(L)' 'RHLQLAIRNDEELNKLLAGVTIAQGGVLPNIQSILLPKKTEDGPSTKAE' A
#
# COMPACT_ATOMS: atom_id res chain seq x y z
N ARG A 1 7.09 -6.72 -9.38
CA ARG A 1 6.08 -6.03 -8.53
C ARG A 1 4.66 -6.63 -8.61
N HIS A 2 4.15 -7.06 -9.77
CA HIS A 2 2.77 -7.61 -9.88
C HIS A 2 2.50 -8.82 -8.98
N LEU A 3 3.45 -9.76 -8.87
CA LEU A 3 3.31 -10.93 -8.01
C LEU A 3 3.14 -10.56 -6.53
N GLN A 4 3.98 -9.65 -6.02
CA GLN A 4 3.88 -9.17 -4.63
C GLN A 4 2.54 -8.48 -4.37
N LEU A 5 2.04 -7.69 -5.33
CA LEU A 5 0.75 -7.02 -5.19
C LEU A 5 -0.41 -8.02 -5.19
N ALA A 6 -0.40 -9.00 -6.11
CA ALA A 6 -1.43 -10.04 -6.16
C ALA A 6 -1.46 -10.87 -4.87
N ILE A 7 -0.29 -11.27 -4.36
CA ILE A 7 -0.17 -12.09 -3.14
C ILE A 7 -0.55 -11.31 -1.88
N ARG A 8 -0.21 -10.02 -1.79
CA ARG A 8 -0.52 -9.20 -0.59
C ARG A 8 -1.94 -8.63 -0.59
N ASN A 9 -2.61 -8.57 -1.74
CA ASN A 9 -4.02 -8.17 -1.83
C ASN A 9 -4.98 -9.35 -1.64
N ASP A 10 -4.49 -10.58 -1.67
CA ASP A 10 -5.28 -11.78 -1.44
C ASP A 10 -5.05 -12.32 -0.02
N GLU A 11 -6.13 -12.53 0.76
CA GLU A 11 -6.01 -12.90 2.17
C GLU A 11 -5.45 -14.31 2.38
N GLU A 12 -5.83 -15.26 1.52
CA GLU A 12 -5.41 -16.66 1.63
C GLU A 12 -3.93 -16.80 1.27
N LEU A 13 -3.51 -16.19 0.15
CA LEU A 13 -2.12 -16.19 -0.29
C LEU A 13 -1.22 -15.41 0.66
N ASN A 14 -1.69 -14.28 1.21
CA ASN A 14 -0.94 -13.51 2.20
C ASN A 14 -0.70 -14.32 3.48
N LYS A 15 -1.69 -15.09 3.93
CA LYS A 15 -1.55 -15.97 5.11
C LYS A 15 -0.66 -17.16 4.82
N LEU A 16 -0.81 -17.78 3.65
CA LEU A 16 0.00 -18.93 3.21
C LEU A 16 1.48 -18.55 3.05
N LEU A 17 1.77 -17.35 2.56
CA LEU A 17 3.12 -16.87 2.26
C LEU A 17 3.62 -15.82 3.26
N ALA A 18 3.07 -15.77 4.47
CA ALA A 18 3.36 -14.73 5.46
C ALA A 18 4.86 -14.60 5.80
N GLY A 19 5.61 -15.72 5.82
CA GLY A 19 7.04 -15.76 6.12
C GLY A 19 7.98 -15.84 4.90
N VAL A 20 7.43 -15.81 3.68
CA VAL A 20 8.22 -15.94 2.45
C VAL A 20 8.64 -14.57 1.94
N THR A 21 9.93 -14.40 1.64
CA THR A 21 10.46 -13.16 1.04
C THR A 21 10.50 -13.29 -0.47
N ILE A 22 9.77 -12.43 -1.18
CA ILE A 22 9.78 -12.37 -2.65
C ILE A 22 10.85 -11.38 -3.12
N ALA A 23 11.92 -11.88 -3.72
CA ALA A 23 12.97 -11.05 -4.30
C ALA A 23 12.39 -10.10 -5.38
N GLN A 24 12.85 -8.84 -5.43
CA GLN A 24 12.35 -7.80 -6.35
C GLN A 24 10.83 -7.53 -6.26
N GLY A 25 10.18 -7.98 -5.19
CA GLY A 25 8.73 -7.80 -4.97
C GLY A 25 8.34 -6.39 -4.55
N GLY A 26 9.24 -5.70 -3.81
CA GLY A 26 8.92 -4.45 -3.13
C GLY A 26 7.88 -4.64 -2.02
N VAL A 27 7.25 -3.55 -1.59
CA VAL A 27 6.19 -3.56 -0.56
C VAL A 27 4.94 -2.85 -1.05
N LEU A 28 3.81 -3.15 -0.40
CA LEU A 28 2.55 -2.45 -0.63
C LEU A 28 2.66 -1.03 -0.06
N PRO A 29 2.40 0.03 -0.85
CA PRO A 29 2.45 1.39 -0.35
C PRO A 29 1.42 1.60 0.75
N ASN A 30 1.87 1.88 1.97
CA ASN A 30 1.02 2.20 3.11
C ASN A 30 1.70 3.27 3.96
N ILE A 31 1.05 4.42 4.12
CA ILE A 31 1.54 5.53 4.93
C ILE A 31 0.64 5.66 6.15
N GLN A 32 1.21 5.56 7.35
CA GLN A 32 0.45 5.77 8.58
C GLN A 32 -0.08 7.20 8.64
N SER A 33 -1.35 7.38 9.01
CA SER A 33 -2.02 8.70 9.03
C SER A 33 -1.33 9.73 9.92
N ILE A 34 -0.61 9.31 10.96
CA ILE A 34 0.18 10.18 11.83
C ILE A 34 1.40 10.80 11.13
N LEU A 35 1.91 10.13 10.09
CA LEU A 35 3.04 10.60 9.29
C LEU A 35 2.59 11.49 8.14
N LEU A 36 1.29 11.51 7.84
CA LEU A 36 0.75 12.48 6.91
C LEU A 36 0.90 13.88 7.52
N PRO A 37 1.30 14.88 6.72
CA PRO A 37 1.34 16.25 7.19
C PRO A 37 -0.03 16.62 7.76
N LYS A 38 -0.05 17.17 8.98
CA LYS A 38 -1.28 17.73 9.55
C LYS A 38 -1.75 18.82 8.60
N LYS A 39 -2.97 18.66 8.09
CA LYS A 39 -3.65 19.55 7.14
C LYS A 39 -3.35 21.03 7.46
N THR A 40 -2.39 21.62 6.76
CA THR A 40 -2.39 23.05 6.46
C THR A 40 -3.41 23.22 5.36
N GLU A 41 -4.47 23.98 5.62
CA GLU A 41 -5.37 24.42 4.56
C GLU A 41 -4.56 25.22 3.55
N ASP A 42 -4.37 24.67 2.34
CA ASP A 42 -4.48 25.36 1.05
C ASP A 42 -3.91 24.50 -0.09
N GLY A 43 -4.79 24.11 -1.02
CA GLY A 43 -4.49 23.39 -2.25
C GLY A 43 -5.76 22.78 -2.84
N PRO A 44 -6.15 23.11 -4.09
CA PRO A 44 -7.52 22.97 -4.56
C PRO A 44 -7.90 21.50 -4.72
N SER A 45 -9.03 21.15 -4.10
CA SER A 45 -9.75 19.92 -4.37
C SER A 45 -10.27 19.92 -5.81
N THR A 46 -9.52 19.35 -6.75
CA THR A 46 -10.12 18.90 -8.00
C THR A 46 -10.82 17.58 -7.73
N LYS A 47 -12.11 17.68 -7.38
CA LYS A 47 -13.06 16.59 -7.56
C LYS A 47 -13.08 16.26 -9.06
N ALA A 48 -12.77 15.02 -9.42
CA ALA A 48 -13.15 14.45 -10.71
C ALA A 48 -14.20 13.38 -10.42
N GLU A 49 -15.31 13.55 -11.14
CA GLU A 49 -16.52 12.74 -11.22
C GLU A 49 -16.24 11.26 -11.54
#